data_AF-A0A852ZJQ1-F1
#
_entry.id   AF-A0A852ZJQ1-F1
#
_cell.length_a   1.000
_cell.length_b   1.000
_cell.length_c   1.000
_cell.angle_alpha   90.00
_cell.angle_beta   90.00
_cell.angle_gamma   90.00
#
_symmetry.space_group_name_H-M   'P 1'
#
loop_
_entity.id
_entity.type
_entity.pdbx_description
1 polymer ?
#
loop_
_entity_poly.entity_id
_entity_poly.type
_entity_poly.pdbx_seq_one_letter_code
_entity_poly.pdbx_strand_id
1 'polypeptide(L)'
;MVVPAPAGTLSEISAEQAATRAEHLWNRPDQPEAELMIANGGVLVDEDHPTTSGGYGLTDRLVWVLTWRDVPGVIRGPRVSPESVQEIRRRMLFTDTVIVDATTGQVLYVAQHGERRAE
;
A
#
# COMPACT_ATOMS: atom_id res chain seq x y z
N MET A 1 -8.08 0.38 11.62
CA MET A 1 -6.93 0.97 12.33
C MET A 1 -5.82 -0.07 12.39
N VAL A 2 -4.54 0.30 12.41
CA VAL A 2 -3.42 -0.66 12.58
C VAL A 2 -2.60 -0.28 13.80
N VAL A 3 -2.12 -1.28 14.54
CA VAL A 3 -1.21 -1.11 15.70
C VAL A 3 -0.02 -2.05 15.55
N PRO A 4 1.19 -1.69 16.04
CA PRO A 4 2.35 -2.56 15.93
C PRO A 4 2.07 -3.94 16.53
N ALA A 5 2.51 -5.00 15.84
CA ALA A 5 2.42 -6.35 16.40
C ALA A 5 3.39 -6.48 17.59
N PRO A 6 3.06 -7.28 18.62
CA PRO A 6 3.98 -7.58 19.71
C PRO A 6 5.32 -8.12 19.20
N ALA A 7 6.41 -7.75 19.88
CA ALA A 7 7.73 -8.28 19.54
C ALA A 7 7.73 -9.82 19.59
N GLY A 8 8.34 -10.46 18.59
CA GLY A 8 8.37 -11.92 18.48
C GLY A 8 7.11 -12.56 17.86
N THR A 9 6.14 -11.75 17.41
CA THR A 9 5.03 -12.25 16.59
C THR A 9 5.57 -12.85 15.29
N LEU A 10 5.14 -14.07 14.98
CA LEU A 10 5.54 -14.78 13.77
C LEU A 10 4.47 -14.62 12.68
N SER A 11 4.90 -14.26 11.47
CA SER A 11 4.07 -14.27 10.27
C SER A 11 4.32 -15.56 9.46
N GLU A 12 3.34 -15.98 8.66
CA GLU A 12 3.52 -17.14 7.77
C GLU A 12 4.30 -16.76 6.51
N ILE A 13 4.20 -15.50 6.08
CA ILE A 13 4.99 -14.95 4.98
C ILE A 13 5.99 -13.91 5.48
N SER A 14 7.16 -13.85 4.84
CA SER A 14 8.17 -12.83 5.13
C SER A 14 7.78 -11.46 4.57
N ALA A 15 8.43 -10.41 5.06
CA ALA A 15 8.30 -9.06 4.49
C ALA A 15 8.68 -9.00 3.00
N GLU A 16 9.71 -9.75 2.59
CA GLU A 16 10.13 -9.85 1.19
C GLU A 16 9.05 -10.52 0.32
N GLN A 17 8.45 -11.61 0.81
CA GLN A 17 7.34 -12.24 0.12
C GLN A 17 6.14 -11.31 0.00
N ALA A 18 5.81 -10.55 1.05
CA ALA A 18 4.76 -9.53 1.00
C ALA A 18 5.07 -8.44 -0.03
N ALA A 19 6.32 -7.95 -0.08
CA ALA A 19 6.77 -6.97 -1.06
C ALA A 19 6.61 -7.48 -2.49
N THR A 20 7.11 -8.69 -2.80
CA THR A 20 6.94 -9.29 -4.14
C THR A 20 5.47 -9.42 -4.54
N ARG A 21 4.57 -9.75 -3.60
CA ARG A 21 3.12 -9.80 -3.89
C ARG A 21 2.55 -8.42 -4.23
N ALA A 22 2.98 -7.38 -3.50
CA ALA A 22 2.59 -6.01 -3.76
C ALA A 22 3.16 -5.48 -5.09
N GLU A 23 4.41 -5.80 -5.41
CA GLU A 23 5.08 -5.43 -6.67
C GLU A 23 4.30 -5.90 -7.90
N HIS A 24 3.82 -7.15 -7.89
CA HIS A 24 3.04 -7.68 -9.00
C HIS A 24 1.74 -6.91 -9.30
N LEU A 25 1.18 -6.24 -8.30
CA LEU A 25 -0.07 -5.49 -8.43
C LEU A 25 0.16 -3.98 -8.62
N TRP A 26 1.20 -3.45 -7.99
CA TRP A 26 1.45 -2.01 -7.88
C TRP A 26 2.68 -1.52 -8.66
N ASN A 27 3.50 -2.43 -9.18
CA ASN A 27 4.64 -2.19 -10.07
C ASN A 27 5.65 -1.15 -9.53
N ARG A 28 6.03 -1.29 -8.25
CA ARG A 28 7.05 -0.47 -7.59
C ARG A 28 8.35 -1.28 -7.48
N PRO A 29 9.45 -0.88 -8.14
CA PRO A 29 10.66 -1.69 -8.17
C PRO A 29 11.53 -1.58 -6.91
N ASP A 30 11.30 -0.58 -6.06
CA ASP A 30 12.11 -0.32 -4.88
C ASP A 30 11.62 -1.12 -3.66
N GLN A 31 12.52 -1.45 -2.73
CA GLN A 31 12.15 -2.19 -1.52
C GLN A 31 11.39 -1.27 -0.53
N PRO A 32 10.17 -1.63 -0.08
CA PRO A 32 9.42 -0.84 0.89
C PRO A 32 10.00 -0.93 2.31
N GLU A 33 9.71 0.09 3.12
CA GLU A 33 9.68 -0.07 4.57
C GLU A 33 8.56 -1.06 4.93
N ALA A 34 8.89 -2.12 5.66
CA ALA A 34 7.93 -3.17 6.00
C ALA A 34 7.77 -3.29 7.52
N GLU A 35 6.55 -3.12 8.00
CA GLU A 35 6.20 -3.23 9.42
C GLU A 35 5.11 -4.28 9.64
N LEU A 36 5.29 -5.15 10.63
CA LEU A 36 4.30 -6.14 11.01
C LEU A 36 3.32 -5.52 12.02
N MET A 37 2.04 -5.53 11.68
CA MET A 37 1.00 -4.86 12.45
C MET A 37 -0.21 -5.77 12.68
N ILE A 38 -0.99 -5.45 13.70
CA ILE A 38 -2.34 -5.99 13.88
C ILE A 38 -3.32 -4.95 13.35
N ALA A 39 -4.07 -5.32 12.33
CA ALA A 39 -5.21 -4.56 11.87
C ALA A 39 -6.40 -4.84 12.78
N ASN A 40 -7.03 -3.77 13.28
CA ASN A 40 -8.28 -3.84 14.02
C ASN A 40 -9.27 -2.81 13.47
N GLY A 41 -10.34 -3.31 12.85
CA GLY A 41 -11.47 -2.55 12.35
C GLY A 41 -11.27 -1.91 10.96
N GLY A 42 -12.27 -2.14 10.10
CA GLY A 42 -12.49 -1.46 8.83
C GLY A 42 -12.76 -2.41 7.66
N VAL A 43 -13.73 -2.04 6.81
CA VAL A 43 -13.71 -2.42 5.39
C VAL A 43 -12.91 -1.31 4.71
N LEU A 44 -11.74 -1.62 4.18
CA LEU A 44 -11.02 -0.67 3.34
C LEU A 44 -11.60 -0.80 1.94
N VAL A 45 -12.49 0.12 1.58
CA VAL A 45 -13.05 0.22 0.24
C VAL A 45 -12.11 1.10 -0.57
N ASP A 46 -11.53 0.53 -1.62
CA ASP A 46 -10.90 1.32 -2.69
C ASP A 46 -12.01 1.90 -3.56
N GLU A 47 -12.13 3.24 -3.61
CA GLU A 47 -13.15 3.92 -4.44
C GLU A 47 -12.77 3.96 -5.93
N ASP A 48 -11.50 3.73 -6.29
CA ASP A 48 -11.00 3.94 -7.66
C ASP A 48 -10.64 2.66 -8.40
N HIS A 49 -10.43 1.52 -7.72
CA HIS A 49 -10.18 0.22 -8.35
C HIS A 49 -11.17 -0.85 -7.87
N PRO A 50 -12.00 -1.43 -8.75
CA PRO A 50 -12.79 -2.61 -8.41
C PRO A 50 -11.84 -3.81 -8.31
N THR A 51 -11.10 -3.92 -7.21
CA THR A 51 -10.50 -5.20 -6.85
C THR A 51 -11.58 -6.03 -6.16
N THR A 52 -12.07 -6.98 -6.95
CA THR A 52 -12.58 -8.29 -6.54
C THR A 52 -13.25 -8.32 -5.16
N SER A 53 -14.56 -8.04 -5.14
CA SER A 53 -15.55 -8.71 -4.29
C SER A 53 -15.03 -9.33 -2.98
N GLY A 54 -15.21 -8.61 -1.88
CA GLY A 54 -15.12 -9.15 -0.54
C GLY A 54 -14.60 -8.09 0.40
N GLY A 55 -15.46 -7.51 1.23
CA GLY A 55 -15.01 -6.76 2.39
C GLY A 55 -14.28 -7.73 3.32
N TYR A 56 -12.97 -7.91 3.11
CA TYR A 56 -12.13 -8.68 4.00
C TYR A 56 -12.00 -7.87 5.28
N GLY A 57 -12.80 -8.22 6.29
CA GLY A 57 -12.78 -7.53 7.57
C GLY A 57 -11.36 -7.55 8.14
N LEU A 58 -10.81 -6.36 8.37
CA LEU A 58 -9.48 -6.13 8.97
C LEU A 58 -9.52 -6.24 10.49
N THR A 59 -10.41 -7.07 11.04
CA THR A 59 -10.56 -7.22 12.49
C THR A 59 -9.64 -8.33 12.96
N ASP A 60 -8.79 -8.03 13.93
CA ASP A 60 -7.83 -8.95 14.56
C ASP A 60 -6.94 -9.71 13.56
N ARG A 61 -6.48 -9.04 12.50
CA ARG A 61 -5.62 -9.65 11.48
C ARG A 61 -4.17 -9.22 11.62
N LEU A 62 -3.26 -10.18 11.50
CA LEU A 62 -1.84 -9.89 11.33
C LEU A 62 -1.59 -9.47 9.88
N VAL A 63 -0.96 -8.31 9.68
CA VAL A 63 -0.73 -7.72 8.36
C VAL A 63 0.69 -7.16 8.24
N TRP A 64 1.25 -7.23 7.04
CA TRP A 64 2.38 -6.43 6.64
C TRP A 64 1.90 -5.09 6.10
N VAL A 65 2.38 -3.99 6.68
CA VAL A 65 2.22 -2.65 6.14
C VAL A 65 3.51 -2.28 5.42
N LEU A 66 3.39 -2.13 4.10
CA LEU A 66 4.48 -1.82 3.19
C LEU A 66 4.38 -0.35 2.79
N THR A 67 5.42 0.43 3.03
CA THR A 67 5.43 1.87 2.78
C THR A 67 6.58 2.24 1.86
N TRP A 68 6.25 2.94 0.78
CA TRP A 68 7.24 3.61 -0.08
C TRP A 68 7.08 5.11 0.11
N ARG A 69 8.11 5.76 0.64
CA ARG A 69 8.14 7.21 0.83
C ARG A 69 8.82 7.89 -0.35
N ASP A 70 8.44 9.13 -0.60
CA ASP A 70 9.08 9.99 -1.59
C ASP A 70 9.11 9.40 -3.01
N VAL A 71 8.13 8.58 -3.38
CA VAL A 71 8.08 7.94 -4.69
C VAL A 71 7.30 8.78 -5.72
N PRO A 72 7.63 8.70 -7.02
CA PRO A 72 6.83 9.33 -8.06
C PRO A 72 5.44 8.72 -8.11
N GLY A 73 4.35 9.49 -8.07
CA GLY A 73 2.99 8.92 -8.01
C GLY A 73 2.58 8.07 -9.23
N VAL A 74 1.74 7.06 -8.96
CA VAL A 74 1.02 6.28 -9.97
C VAL A 74 -0.28 7.02 -10.32
N ILE A 75 -0.15 8.05 -11.15
CA ILE A 75 -1.28 8.86 -11.59
C ILE A 75 -2.01 8.11 -12.71
N ARG A 76 -3.18 7.55 -12.41
CA ARG A 76 -4.09 6.92 -13.38
C ARG A 76 -5.39 7.71 -13.43
N GLY A 77 -5.82 8.10 -14.62
CA GLY A 77 -7.10 8.79 -14.80
C GLY A 77 -7.44 8.95 -16.28
N PRO A 78 -8.74 8.92 -16.66
CA PRO A 78 -9.17 8.86 -18.05
C PRO A 78 -8.86 10.12 -18.88
N ARG A 79 -8.35 11.20 -18.26
CA ARG A 79 -8.16 12.52 -18.91
C ARG A 79 -6.93 13.31 -18.47
N VAL A 80 -5.93 12.67 -17.88
CA VAL A 80 -4.69 13.39 -17.54
C VAL A 80 -3.76 13.36 -18.74
N SER A 81 -3.42 14.52 -19.31
CA SER A 81 -2.44 14.58 -20.41
C SER A 81 -1.06 14.11 -19.89
N PRO A 82 -0.23 13.48 -20.73
CA PRO A 82 1.11 13.05 -20.33
C PRO A 82 1.96 14.18 -19.73
N GLU A 83 1.81 15.42 -20.23
CA GLU A 83 2.50 16.60 -19.71
C GLU A 83 2.02 16.97 -18.30
N SER A 84 0.72 16.93 -18.04
CA SER A 84 0.18 17.17 -16.69
C SER A 84 0.61 16.07 -15.70
N VAL A 85 0.71 14.81 -16.14
CA VAL A 85 1.27 13.72 -15.33
C VAL A 85 2.73 13.99 -14.97
N GLN A 86 3.54 14.41 -15.94
CA GLN A 86 4.94 14.75 -15.69
C GLN A 86 5.09 15.94 -14.74
N GLU A 87 4.25 16.97 -14.89
CA GLU A 87 4.31 18.16 -14.04
C GLU A 87 3.92 17.85 -12.59
N ILE A 88 2.87 17.05 -12.40
CA ILE A 88 2.48 16.58 -11.06
C ILE A 88 3.61 15.74 -10.45
N ARG A 89 4.22 14.82 -11.22
CA ARG A 89 5.37 14.02 -10.77
C ARG A 89 6.60 14.85 -10.42
N ARG A 90 6.78 16.03 -11.04
CA ARG A 90 7.89 16.94 -10.71
C ARG A 90 7.66 17.68 -9.39
N ARG A 91 6.41 18.01 -9.08
CA ARG A 91 6.03 18.88 -7.95
C ARG A 91 5.59 18.12 -6.70
N MET A 92 5.18 16.87 -6.84
CA MET A 92 4.64 16.07 -5.75
C MET A 92 5.43 14.80 -5.54
N LEU A 93 5.66 14.48 -4.28
CA LEU A 93 6.14 13.19 -3.84
C LEU A 93 4.97 12.44 -3.21
N PHE A 94 4.98 11.12 -3.34
CA PHE A 94 3.90 10.30 -2.84
C PHE A 94 4.42 9.32 -1.81
N THR A 95 3.59 9.08 -0.80
CA THR A 95 3.72 7.96 0.10
C THR A 95 2.71 6.90 -0.34
N ASP A 96 3.21 5.79 -0.87
CA ASP A 96 2.38 4.63 -1.19
C ASP A 96 2.37 3.68 -0.01
N THR A 97 1.18 3.18 0.33
CA THR A 97 1.00 2.21 1.42
C THR A 97 0.22 1.02 0.89
N VAL A 98 0.76 -0.18 1.07
CA VAL A 98 0.07 -1.44 0.75
C VAL A 98 -0.05 -2.26 2.02
N ILE A 99 -1.25 -2.78 2.30
CA ILE A 99 -1.49 -3.69 3.42
C ILE A 99 -1.68 -5.09 2.85
N VAL A 100 -0.86 -6.03 3.31
CA VAL A 100 -0.86 -7.42 2.89
C VAL A 100 -1.17 -8.30 4.10
N ASP A 101 -2.05 -9.27 3.93
CA ASP A 101 -2.34 -10.28 4.94
C ASP A 101 -1.08 -11.12 5.22
N ALA A 102 -0.61 -11.12 6.47
CA ALA A 102 0.67 -11.74 6.85
C ALA A 102 0.60 -13.28 6.95
N THR A 103 -0.59 -13.85 6.76
CA THR A 103 -0.86 -15.28 6.72
C THR A 103 -0.99 -15.75 5.27
N THR A 104 -1.84 -15.10 4.49
CA THR A 104 -2.22 -15.55 3.14
C THR A 104 -1.42 -14.88 2.03
N GLY A 105 -0.76 -13.75 2.30
CA GLY A 105 -0.12 -12.91 1.29
C GLY A 105 -1.09 -12.18 0.36
N GLN A 106 -2.39 -12.16 0.71
CA GLN A 106 -3.39 -11.41 -0.02
C GLN A 106 -3.19 -9.90 0.19
N VAL A 107 -3.20 -9.12 -0.89
CA VAL A 107 -3.24 -7.65 -0.78
C VAL A 107 -4.65 -7.24 -0.35
N LEU A 108 -4.74 -6.59 0.80
CA LEU A 108 -5.99 -6.17 1.44
C LEU A 108 -6.31 -4.71 1.15
N TYR A 109 -5.29 -3.88 0.93
CA TYR A 109 -5.46 -2.45 0.69
C TYR A 109 -4.26 -1.84 -0.02
N VAL A 110 -4.54 -0.82 -0.82
CA VAL A 110 -3.55 0.04 -1.46
C VAL A 110 -3.99 1.48 -1.30
N ALA A 111 -3.09 2.35 -0.86
CA ALA A 111 -3.29 3.79 -0.81
C ALA A 111 -2.09 4.52 -1.37
N GLN A 112 -2.35 5.72 -1.87
CA GLN A 112 -1.35 6.67 -2.31
C GLN A 112 -1.70 8.03 -1.73
N HIS A 113 -0.81 8.60 -0.93
CA HIS A 113 -0.96 9.94 -0.38
C HIS A 113 0.03 10.88 -1.06
N GLY A 114 -0.47 11.91 -1.74
CA GLY A 114 0.37 12.91 -2.40
C GLY A 114 0.70 14.07 -1.47
N GLU A 115 1.99 14.34 -1.28
CA GLU A 115 2.49 15.50 -0.55
C GLU A 115 3.15 16.48 -1.53
N ARG A 116 2.85 17.77 -1.38
CA ARG A 116 3.51 18.82 -2.16
C ARG A 116 4.93 18.99 -1.63
N ARG A 117 5.94 19.00 -2.53
CA ARG A 117 7.31 19.33 -2.14
C ARG A 117 7.35 20.74 -1.54
N ALA A 118 7.95 20.89 -0.36
CA ALA A 118 8.27 22.20 0.19
C ALA A 118 9.26 22.89 -0.76
N GLU A 119 8.92 24.12 -1.18
CA GLU A 119 9.76 24.99 -2.00
C GLU A 119 10.90 25.63 -1.19
#